data_AF-A0A1G6V8N7-F1
#
_entry.id   AF-A0A1G6V8N7-F1
#
_cell.length_a   1.000
_cell.length_b   1.000
_cell.length_c   1.000
_cell.angle_alpha   90.00
_cell.angle_beta   90.00
_cell.angle_gamma   90.00
#
_symmetry.space_group_name_H-M   'P 1'
#
loop_
_entity.id
_entity.type
_entity.pdbx_description
1 polymer ?
#
loop_
_entity_poly.entity_id
_entity_poly.type
_entity_poly.pdbx_seq_one_letter_code
_entity_poly.pdbx_strand_id
1 'polypeptide(L)'
;MKNLYITGYKHYEMGIFKMSDPRVHYIKQTIRDKLIGLIESGLEWVLLSGQTGVELWAAQIVLDLKEEGYDIQLAVIPPFDNQDARWSEELQEDYQEVIMLADFYQPIYEGDYKGPYQFKARDKWMLSKTEAALVMYDENQTGSIDFFLKEARSYQEAHDYELYYITALDLQDTVEQAQMNDPSYWDQT
;
A
#
# COMPACT_ATOMS: atom_id res chain seq x y z
N MET A 1 -4.05 17.29 2.78
CA MET A 1 -4.40 16.18 1.89
C MET A 1 -5.38 15.28 2.64
N LYS A 2 -6.53 14.97 2.05
CA LYS A 2 -7.56 14.10 2.62
C LYS A 2 -7.55 12.68 2.05
N ASN A 3 -7.20 12.51 0.77
CA ASN A 3 -7.26 11.20 0.09
C ASN A 3 -5.89 10.77 -0.43
N LEU A 4 -5.37 9.65 0.06
CA LEU A 4 -4.06 9.09 -0.31
C LEU A 4 -4.23 7.73 -0.99
N TYR A 5 -3.61 7.54 -2.15
CA TYR A 5 -3.44 6.21 -2.73
C TYR A 5 -2.15 5.58 -2.18
N ILE A 6 -2.19 4.34 -1.71
CA ILE A 6 -0.95 3.63 -1.34
C ILE A 6 -0.76 2.49 -2.32
N THR A 7 0.46 2.36 -2.83
CA THR A 7 0.82 1.29 -3.75
C THR A 7 2.31 0.98 -3.71
N GLY A 8 2.74 -0.04 -4.44
CA GLY A 8 4.14 -0.48 -4.44
C GLY A 8 4.29 -1.86 -5.05
N TYR A 9 5.40 -2.51 -4.70
CA TYR A 9 5.71 -3.85 -5.18
C TYR A 9 4.75 -4.91 -4.63
N LYS A 10 4.47 -5.90 -5.47
CA LYS A 10 3.84 -7.15 -5.04
C LYS A 10 4.85 -7.98 -4.26
N HIS A 11 4.35 -8.80 -3.33
CA HIS A 11 5.18 -9.63 -2.45
C HIS A 11 6.29 -10.41 -3.19
N TYR A 12 5.97 -11.01 -4.34
CA TYR A 12 6.93 -11.77 -5.15
C TYR A 12 7.99 -10.89 -5.86
N GLU A 13 7.70 -9.61 -6.13
CA GLU A 13 8.67 -8.66 -6.71
C GLU A 13 9.76 -8.30 -5.69
N MET A 14 9.45 -8.37 -4.40
CA MET A 14 10.39 -8.19 -3.29
C MET A 14 11.03 -9.52 -2.82
N GLY A 15 10.74 -10.63 -3.50
CA GLY A 15 11.19 -11.96 -3.10
C GLY A 15 10.66 -12.39 -1.73
N ILE A 16 9.47 -11.93 -1.34
CA ILE A 16 8.77 -12.30 -0.11
C ILE A 16 7.67 -13.29 -0.49
N PHE A 17 7.78 -14.53 -0.01
CA PHE A 17 6.84 -15.62 -0.32
C PHE A 17 6.12 -16.18 0.91
N LYS A 18 6.41 -15.65 2.10
CA LYS A 18 5.79 -16.02 3.37
C LYS A 18 5.46 -14.77 4.14
N MET A 19 4.28 -14.69 4.75
CA MET A 19 3.90 -13.53 5.57
C MET A 19 4.72 -13.44 6.86
N SER A 20 5.32 -14.55 7.31
CA SER A 20 6.26 -14.59 8.44
C SER A 20 7.67 -14.10 8.12
N ASP A 21 7.93 -13.61 6.90
CA ASP A 21 9.22 -13.01 6.58
C ASP A 21 9.45 -11.76 7.44
N PRO A 22 10.57 -11.66 8.18
CA PRO A 22 10.82 -10.55 9.09
C PRO A 22 10.86 -9.19 8.38
N ARG A 23 11.12 -9.16 7.06
CA ARG A 23 11.06 -7.91 6.27
C ARG A 23 9.65 -7.31 6.24
N VAL A 24 8.60 -8.13 6.31
CA VAL A 24 7.20 -7.68 6.33
C VAL A 24 6.90 -6.86 7.59
N HIS A 25 7.57 -7.16 8.70
CA HIS A 25 7.44 -6.36 9.91
C HIS A 25 7.96 -4.93 9.71
N TYR A 26 9.17 -4.78 9.16
CA TYR A 26 9.79 -3.45 8.96
C TYR A 26 9.10 -2.63 7.86
N ILE A 27 8.88 -3.25 6.69
CA ILE A 27 7.54 -3.31 6.07
C ILE A 27 6.45 -2.38 6.59
N LYS A 28 5.55 -3.04 7.31
CA LYS A 28 4.37 -2.53 7.97
C LYS A 28 4.72 -1.39 8.94
N GLN A 29 5.81 -1.48 9.69
CA GLN A 29 6.22 -0.41 10.61
C GLN A 29 6.51 0.90 9.87
N THR A 30 7.24 0.84 8.76
CA THR A 30 7.56 2.02 7.95
C THR A 30 6.28 2.65 7.38
N ILE A 31 5.37 1.83 6.87
CA ILE A 31 4.06 2.28 6.36
C ILE A 31 3.27 2.95 7.49
N ARG A 32 3.24 2.36 8.69
CA ARG A 32 2.55 2.86 9.87
C ARG A 32 3.07 4.24 10.28
N ASP A 33 4.39 4.40 10.37
CA ASP A 33 4.99 5.66 10.81
C ASP A 33 4.74 6.79 9.81
N LYS A 34 4.81 6.48 8.50
CA LYS A 34 4.41 7.44 7.44
C LYS A 34 2.93 7.80 7.54
N LEU A 35 2.05 6.81 7.73
CA LEU A 35 0.61 7.03 7.82
C LEU A 35 0.23 7.89 9.02
N ILE A 36 0.81 7.67 10.19
CA ILE A 36 0.56 8.48 11.39
C ILE A 36 0.88 9.96 11.11
N GLY A 37 2.06 10.26 10.55
CA GLY A 37 2.42 11.64 10.23
C GLY A 37 1.48 12.28 9.19
N LEU A 38 0.96 11.50 8.24
CA LEU A 38 -0.01 11.98 7.26
C LEU A 38 -1.40 12.20 7.88
N ILE A 39 -1.84 11.34 8.80
CA ILE A 39 -3.09 11.49 9.56
C ILE A 39 -3.04 12.75 10.43
N GLU A 40 -1.92 12.98 11.14
CA GLU A 40 -1.70 14.22 11.90
C GLU A 40 -1.73 15.48 11.01
N SER A 41 -1.40 15.31 9.73
CA SER A 41 -1.46 16.36 8.71
C SER A 41 -2.82 16.45 7.99
N GLY A 42 -3.82 15.70 8.43
CA GLY A 42 -5.22 15.77 7.95
C GLY A 42 -5.63 14.73 6.90
N LEU A 43 -4.90 13.62 6.78
CA LEU A 43 -5.32 12.47 5.96
C LEU A 43 -6.58 11.82 6.55
N GLU A 44 -7.59 11.59 5.70
CA GLU A 44 -8.91 11.03 6.09
C GLU A 44 -9.19 9.67 5.42
N TRP A 45 -8.67 9.44 4.21
CA TRP A 45 -8.91 8.23 3.44
C TRP A 45 -7.62 7.64 2.85
N VAL A 46 -7.42 6.35 3.08
CA VAL A 46 -6.48 5.52 2.32
C VAL A 46 -7.23 4.71 1.27
N LEU A 47 -6.81 4.85 0.03
CA LEU A 47 -7.34 4.12 -1.12
C LEU A 47 -6.31 3.10 -1.57
N LEU A 48 -6.77 1.89 -1.88
CA LEU A 48 -5.97 0.76 -2.36
C LEU A 48 -6.67 0.05 -3.50
N SER A 49 -5.92 -0.61 -4.37
CA SER A 49 -6.47 -1.54 -5.35
C SER A 49 -6.63 -2.97 -4.83
N GLY A 50 -6.01 -3.24 -3.68
CA GLY A 50 -6.07 -4.55 -3.02
C GLY A 50 -5.11 -5.57 -3.61
N GLN A 51 -4.07 -5.16 -4.36
CA GLN A 51 -3.07 -6.11 -4.84
C GLN A 51 -2.23 -6.66 -3.69
N THR A 52 -1.72 -7.88 -3.85
CA THR A 52 -0.81 -8.51 -2.88
C THR A 52 0.43 -7.66 -2.59
N GLY A 53 1.09 -7.87 -1.44
CA GLY A 53 2.30 -7.14 -1.06
C GLY A 53 1.97 -5.83 -0.36
N VAL A 54 2.59 -4.74 -0.81
CA VAL A 54 2.54 -3.43 -0.12
C VAL A 54 1.11 -2.96 0.16
N GLU A 55 0.17 -3.15 -0.77
CA GLU A 55 -1.20 -2.67 -0.57
C GLU A 55 -1.95 -3.50 0.49
N LEU A 56 -1.86 -4.84 0.49
CA LEU A 56 -2.46 -5.64 1.56
C LEU A 56 -1.86 -5.32 2.93
N TRP A 57 -0.54 -5.11 3.01
CA TRP A 57 0.11 -4.74 4.26
C TRP A 57 -0.31 -3.36 4.75
N ALA A 58 -0.47 -2.41 3.83
CA ALA A 58 -1.00 -1.09 4.14
C ALA A 58 -2.45 -1.16 4.62
N ALA A 59 -3.29 -2.01 4.00
CA ALA A 59 -4.67 -2.23 4.44
C ALA A 59 -4.73 -2.70 5.90
N GLN A 60 -3.93 -3.71 6.24
CA GLN A 60 -3.83 -4.22 7.62
C GLN A 60 -3.40 -3.12 8.59
N ILE A 61 -2.40 -2.30 8.24
CA ILE A 61 -1.98 -1.18 9.07
C ILE A 61 -3.07 -0.13 9.24
N VAL A 62 -3.83 0.19 8.19
CA VAL A 62 -4.96 1.12 8.31
C VAL A 62 -6.03 0.57 9.23
N LEU A 63 -6.35 -0.73 9.15
CA LEU A 63 -7.29 -1.39 10.06
C LEU A 63 -6.78 -1.36 11.51
N ASP A 64 -5.51 -1.67 11.76
CA ASP A 64 -4.88 -1.58 13.08
C ASP A 64 -4.98 -0.15 13.65
N LEU A 65 -4.65 0.87 12.85
CA LEU A 65 -4.75 2.27 13.26
C LEU A 65 -6.20 2.69 13.58
N LYS A 66 -7.19 2.17 12.84
CA LYS A 66 -8.60 2.42 13.17
C LYS A 66 -8.98 1.82 14.52
N GLU A 67 -8.54 0.60 14.81
CA GLU A 67 -8.77 -0.04 16.12
C GLU A 67 -8.12 0.73 17.27
N GLU A 68 -6.95 1.34 17.02
CA GLU A 68 -6.27 2.24 17.95
C GLU A 68 -6.97 3.61 18.14
N GLY A 69 -8.00 3.91 17.34
CA GLY A 69 -8.81 5.12 17.47
C GLY A 69 -8.39 6.29 16.58
N TYR A 70 -7.54 6.07 15.58
CA TYR A 70 -7.27 7.08 14.56
C TYR A 70 -8.49 7.29 13.65
N ASP A 71 -8.79 8.54 13.32
CA ASP A 71 -9.88 8.91 12.40
C ASP A 71 -9.42 8.77 10.95
N ILE A 72 -9.37 7.53 10.47
CA ILE A 72 -8.91 7.17 9.13
C ILE A 72 -9.86 6.14 8.52
N GLN A 73 -10.09 6.25 7.21
CA GLN A 73 -11.00 5.36 6.48
C GLN A 73 -10.24 4.58 5.40
N LEU A 74 -10.69 3.37 5.13
CA LEU A 74 -10.12 2.46 4.14
C LEU A 74 -11.09 2.22 2.99
N ALA A 75 -10.62 2.47 1.77
CA ALA A 75 -11.34 2.12 0.54
C ALA A 75 -10.52 1.15 -0.33
N VAL A 76 -11.14 0.06 -0.75
CA VAL A 76 -10.54 -0.95 -1.63
C VAL A 76 -11.27 -0.98 -2.98
N ILE A 77 -10.54 -0.63 -4.04
CA ILE A 77 -11.08 -0.38 -5.38
C ILE A 77 -10.35 -1.31 -6.37
N PRO A 78 -10.72 -2.59 -6.41
CA PRO A 78 -10.06 -3.53 -7.28
C PRO A 78 -10.35 -3.23 -8.76
N PRO A 79 -9.46 -3.61 -9.69
CA PRO A 79 -9.68 -3.38 -11.11
C PRO A 79 -10.87 -4.19 -11.67
N PHE A 80 -11.21 -5.31 -11.03
CA PHE A 80 -12.29 -6.24 -11.41
C PHE A 80 -12.62 -7.19 -10.24
N ASP A 81 -13.72 -7.95 -10.36
CA ASP A 81 -14.13 -8.96 -9.38
C ASP A 81 -13.18 -10.17 -9.33
N ASN A 82 -13.12 -10.86 -8.19
CA ASN A 82 -12.35 -12.10 -8.02
C ASN A 82 -10.86 -11.99 -8.40
N GLN A 83 -10.24 -10.82 -8.15
CA GLN A 83 -8.82 -10.60 -8.50
C GLN A 83 -7.84 -11.55 -7.77
N ASP A 84 -8.29 -12.09 -6.65
CA ASP A 84 -7.59 -13.00 -5.75
C ASP A 84 -7.74 -14.49 -6.12
N ALA A 85 -8.55 -14.83 -7.11
CA ALA A 85 -8.90 -16.21 -7.48
C ALA A 85 -7.71 -17.13 -7.82
N ARG A 86 -6.51 -16.57 -8.02
CA ARG A 86 -5.27 -17.32 -8.31
C ARG A 86 -4.20 -17.19 -7.23
N TRP A 87 -4.51 -16.56 -6.10
CA TRP A 87 -3.57 -16.39 -4.99
C TRP A 87 -3.56 -17.64 -4.10
N SER A 88 -2.60 -17.76 -3.18
CA SER A 88 -2.63 -18.79 -2.15
C SER A 88 -3.84 -18.61 -1.23
N GLU A 89 -4.25 -19.67 -0.53
CA GLU A 89 -5.35 -19.61 0.45
C GLU A 89 -5.09 -18.52 1.51
N GLU A 90 -3.87 -18.46 2.06
CA GLU A 90 -3.46 -17.43 3.02
C GLU A 90 -3.67 -16.00 2.48
N LEU A 91 -3.30 -15.74 1.23
CA LEU A 91 -3.47 -14.41 0.62
C LEU A 91 -4.93 -14.10 0.26
N GLN A 92 -5.73 -15.12 -0.07
CA GLN A 92 -7.16 -14.97 -0.27
C GLN A 92 -7.82 -14.62 1.06
N GLU A 93 -7.50 -15.33 2.14
CA GLU A 93 -8.01 -15.05 3.49
C GLU A 93 -7.69 -13.60 3.91
N ASP A 94 -6.42 -13.18 3.80
CA ASP A 94 -5.99 -11.80 4.10
C ASP A 94 -6.79 -10.76 3.30
N TYR A 95 -6.98 -10.98 2.01
CA TYR A 95 -7.69 -10.05 1.14
C TYR A 95 -9.19 -10.01 1.44
N GLN A 96 -9.81 -11.17 1.69
CA GLN A 96 -11.23 -11.27 2.01
C GLN A 96 -11.55 -10.59 3.36
N GLU A 97 -10.65 -10.72 4.35
CA GLU A 97 -10.75 -9.98 5.61
C GLU A 97 -10.65 -8.47 5.37
N VAL A 98 -9.66 -8.02 4.59
CA VAL A 98 -9.47 -6.60 4.26
C VAL A 98 -10.71 -6.00 3.61
N ILE A 99 -11.30 -6.64 2.59
CA ILE A 99 -12.48 -6.09 1.91
C ILE A 99 -13.75 -6.14 2.77
N MET A 100 -13.82 -7.08 3.72
CA MET A 100 -14.93 -7.18 4.67
C MET A 100 -14.91 -6.04 5.69
N LEU A 101 -13.71 -5.62 6.11
CA LEU A 101 -13.51 -4.58 7.12
C LEU A 101 -13.33 -3.17 6.54
N ALA A 102 -13.11 -3.03 5.23
CA ALA A 102 -13.00 -1.75 4.55
C ALA A 102 -14.30 -0.94 4.66
N ASP A 103 -14.18 0.39 4.83
CA ASP A 103 -15.33 1.30 4.86
C ASP A 103 -16.01 1.41 3.49
N PHE A 104 -15.25 1.16 2.43
CA PHE A 104 -15.75 1.16 1.07
C PHE A 104 -15.05 0.10 0.21
N TYR A 105 -15.84 -0.71 -0.49
CA TYR A 105 -15.36 -1.68 -1.46
C TYR A 105 -16.16 -1.55 -2.75
N GLN A 106 -15.48 -1.30 -3.87
CA GLN A 106 -16.13 -1.29 -5.17
C GLN A 106 -15.15 -1.56 -6.32
N PRO A 107 -15.31 -2.68 -7.06
CA PRO A 107 -14.56 -2.92 -8.29
C PRO A 107 -14.84 -1.88 -9.38
N ILE A 108 -13.80 -1.55 -10.16
CA ILE A 108 -13.95 -0.66 -11.34
C ILE A 108 -14.78 -1.32 -12.44
N TYR A 109 -14.61 -2.63 -12.62
CA TYR A 109 -15.37 -3.42 -13.58
C TYR A 109 -16.05 -4.60 -12.90
N GLU A 110 -17.31 -4.83 -13.25
CA GLU A 110 -18.02 -6.05 -12.87
C GLU A 110 -17.57 -7.26 -13.72
N GLY A 111 -17.43 -8.39 -13.03
CA GLY A 111 -16.95 -9.66 -13.54
C GLY A 111 -15.42 -9.79 -13.57
N ASP A 112 -14.96 -10.94 -14.05
CA ASP A 112 -13.54 -11.32 -13.99
C ASP A 112 -12.64 -10.49 -14.93
N TYR A 113 -11.34 -10.81 -14.88
CA TYR A 113 -10.33 -10.26 -15.78
C TYR A 113 -10.67 -10.49 -17.26
N LYS A 114 -10.69 -9.39 -18.02
CA LYS A 114 -10.94 -9.31 -19.47
C LYS A 114 -9.79 -8.66 -20.23
N GLY A 115 -8.88 -7.96 -19.57
CA GLY A 115 -7.68 -7.45 -20.22
C GLY A 115 -6.97 -6.28 -19.51
N PRO A 116 -5.79 -5.87 -19.99
CA PRO A 116 -4.94 -4.87 -19.34
C PRO A 116 -5.60 -3.49 -19.16
N TYR A 117 -6.63 -3.20 -19.95
CA TYR A 117 -7.39 -1.95 -19.84
C TYR A 117 -8.04 -1.77 -18.46
N GLN A 118 -8.35 -2.86 -17.74
CA GLN A 118 -8.94 -2.79 -16.40
C GLN A 118 -7.95 -2.20 -15.38
N PHE A 119 -6.68 -2.61 -15.43
CA PHE A 119 -5.63 -2.03 -14.59
C PHE A 119 -5.38 -0.55 -14.93
N LYS A 120 -5.36 -0.21 -16.22
CA LYS A 120 -5.19 1.18 -16.65
C LYS A 120 -6.36 2.08 -16.19
N ALA A 121 -7.59 1.56 -16.25
CA ALA A 121 -8.77 2.29 -15.79
C ALA A 121 -8.72 2.51 -14.28
N ARG A 122 -8.32 1.49 -13.52
CA ARG A 122 -8.06 1.60 -12.08
C ARG A 122 -7.03 2.69 -11.78
N ASP A 123 -5.87 2.66 -12.43
CA ASP A 123 -4.80 3.65 -12.17
C ASP A 123 -5.30 5.08 -12.40
N LYS A 124 -6.01 5.31 -13.51
CA LYS A 124 -6.63 6.60 -13.81
C LYS A 124 -7.69 7.00 -12.79
N TRP A 125 -8.50 6.04 -12.35
CA TRP A 125 -9.52 6.30 -11.35
C TRP A 125 -8.89 6.71 -10.03
N MET A 126 -7.85 6.00 -9.57
CA MET A 126 -7.10 6.34 -8.35
C MET A 126 -6.56 7.77 -8.43
N LEU A 127 -5.82 8.10 -9.48
CA LEU A 127 -5.28 9.45 -9.70
C LEU A 127 -6.36 10.55 -9.69
N SER A 128 -7.56 10.23 -10.19
CA SER A 128 -8.68 11.19 -10.22
C SER A 128 -9.42 11.35 -8.88
N LYS A 129 -9.16 10.47 -7.90
CA LYS A 129 -9.86 10.42 -6.60
C LYS A 129 -8.97 10.72 -5.41
N THR A 130 -7.66 10.70 -5.60
CA THR A 130 -6.67 11.02 -4.57
C THR A 130 -5.93 12.32 -4.89
N GLU A 131 -5.32 12.90 -3.87
CA GLU A 131 -4.48 14.11 -4.00
C GLU A 131 -2.99 13.74 -4.05
N ALA A 132 -2.62 12.57 -3.53
CA ALA A 132 -1.27 12.05 -3.60
C ALA A 132 -1.24 10.53 -3.66
N ALA A 133 -0.06 9.98 -3.95
CA ALA A 133 0.25 8.58 -3.70
C ALA A 133 1.47 8.41 -2.80
N LEU A 134 1.42 7.43 -1.90
CA LEU A 134 2.58 6.90 -1.18
C LEU A 134 3.00 5.60 -1.85
N VAL A 135 4.20 5.59 -2.42
CA VAL A 135 4.66 4.51 -3.29
C VAL A 135 5.91 3.87 -2.69
N MET A 136 5.83 2.58 -2.37
CA MET A 136 7.06 1.82 -2.12
C MET A 136 7.78 1.56 -3.44
N TYR A 137 8.97 2.11 -3.57
CA TYR A 137 9.70 2.15 -4.83
C TYR A 137 11.21 2.13 -4.59
N ASP A 138 11.91 1.37 -5.43
CA ASP A 138 13.36 1.36 -5.54
C ASP A 138 13.73 1.76 -6.97
N GLU A 139 14.50 2.84 -7.12
CA GLU A 139 14.97 3.35 -8.41
C GLU A 139 15.79 2.31 -9.21
N ASN A 140 16.36 1.32 -8.51
CA ASN A 140 17.16 0.25 -9.12
C ASN A 140 16.34 -0.98 -9.50
N GLN A 141 15.03 -1.00 -9.19
CA GLN A 141 14.15 -2.13 -9.45
C GLN A 141 12.95 -1.73 -10.33
N THR A 142 12.93 -2.27 -11.54
CA THR A 142 11.74 -2.19 -12.41
C THR A 142 10.68 -3.19 -11.95
N GLY A 143 9.40 -2.85 -12.10
CA GLY A 143 8.31 -3.72 -11.69
C GLY A 143 6.94 -3.25 -12.16
N SER A 144 5.91 -3.92 -11.66
CA SER A 144 4.52 -3.61 -11.97
C SER A 144 4.12 -2.18 -11.59
N ILE A 145 4.82 -1.61 -10.61
CA ILE A 145 4.65 -0.24 -10.15
C ILE A 145 5.02 0.83 -11.19
N ASP A 146 5.90 0.50 -12.14
CA ASP A 146 6.36 1.44 -13.18
C ASP A 146 5.20 1.91 -14.07
N PHE A 147 4.19 1.06 -14.28
CA PHE A 147 3.00 1.42 -15.05
C PHE A 147 2.21 2.54 -14.36
N PHE A 148 1.98 2.41 -13.05
CA PHE A 148 1.31 3.44 -12.27
C PHE A 148 2.16 4.72 -12.19
N LEU A 149 3.45 4.62 -11.87
CA LEU A 149 4.34 5.77 -11.77
C LEU A 149 4.43 6.57 -13.08
N LYS A 150 4.44 5.88 -14.23
CA LYS A 150 4.41 6.55 -15.53
C LYS A 150 3.11 7.33 -15.75
N GLU A 151 1.95 6.74 -15.42
CA GLU A 151 0.66 7.42 -15.55
C GLU A 151 0.56 8.59 -14.54
N ALA A 152 1.03 8.40 -13.30
CA ALA A 152 1.04 9.42 -12.27
C ALA A 152 1.92 10.63 -12.65
N ARG A 153 3.14 10.39 -13.17
CA ARG A 153 4.03 11.46 -13.65
C ARG A 153 3.41 12.23 -14.82
N SER A 154 2.72 11.53 -15.73
CA SER A 154 1.98 12.19 -16.80
C SER A 154 0.79 13.00 -16.27
N TYR A 155 0.13 12.52 -15.21
CA TYR A 155 -0.98 13.22 -14.57
C TYR A 155 -0.53 14.51 -13.88
N GLN A 156 0.66 14.51 -13.26
CA GLN A 156 1.31 15.69 -12.64
C GLN A 156 1.59 16.83 -13.63
N GLU A 157 1.67 16.57 -14.94
CA GLU A 157 1.86 17.63 -15.94
C GLU A 157 0.66 18.59 -16.03
N ALA A 158 -0.52 18.14 -15.57
CA ALA A 158 -1.77 18.90 -15.65
C ALA A 158 -2.51 19.07 -14.30
N HIS A 159 -2.08 18.37 -13.25
CA HIS A 159 -2.74 18.37 -11.95
C HIS A 159 -1.72 18.50 -10.82
N ASP A 160 -2.12 19.17 -9.74
CA ASP A 160 -1.35 19.19 -8.51
C ASP A 160 -1.55 17.85 -7.79
N TYR A 161 -0.62 16.93 -8.00
CA TYR A 161 -0.66 15.58 -7.46
C TYR A 161 0.71 15.22 -6.88
N GLU A 162 0.76 14.83 -5.61
CA GLU A 162 2.03 14.57 -4.94
C GLU A 162 2.42 13.09 -4.99
N LEU A 163 3.71 12.80 -5.11
CA LEU A 163 4.27 11.45 -5.00
C LEU A 163 5.22 11.39 -3.81
N TYR A 164 4.79 10.66 -2.78
CA TYR A 164 5.61 10.29 -1.64
C TYR A 164 6.22 8.91 -1.90
N TYR A 165 7.43 8.69 -1.41
CA TYR A 165 8.14 7.43 -1.59
C TYR A 165 8.46 6.77 -0.25
N ILE A 166 8.36 5.44 -0.23
CA ILE A 166 9.05 4.60 0.75
C ILE A 166 10.21 3.94 0.02
N THR A 167 11.42 4.32 0.38
CA THR A 167 12.67 3.89 -0.25
C THR A 167 13.41 2.86 0.61
N ALA A 168 14.47 2.27 0.07
CA ALA A 168 15.36 1.39 0.83
C ALA A 168 15.96 2.09 2.06
N LEU A 169 16.20 3.41 1.98
CA LEU A 169 16.71 4.19 3.11
C LEU A 169 15.67 4.29 4.22
N ASP A 170 14.40 4.57 3.90
CA ASP A 170 13.34 4.61 4.91
C ASP A 170 13.19 3.27 5.65
N LEU A 171 13.35 2.15 4.92
CA LEU A 171 13.33 0.82 5.51
C LEU A 171 14.55 0.59 6.42
N GLN A 172 15.74 1.04 6.01
CA GLN A 172 16.95 0.93 6.82
C GLN A 172 16.83 1.75 8.11
N ASP A 173 16.35 2.99 8.02
CA ASP A 173 16.13 3.86 9.17
C ASP A 173 15.17 3.20 10.18
N THR A 174 14.11 2.55 9.68
CA THR A 174 13.15 1.82 10.51
C THR A 174 13.80 0.63 11.23
N VAL A 175 14.67 -0.13 10.53
CA VAL A 175 15.43 -1.23 11.13
C VAL A 175 16.39 -0.73 12.21
N GLU A 176 17.13 0.34 11.94
CA GLU A 176 18.08 0.93 12.88
C GLU A 176 17.37 1.45 14.14
N GLN A 177 16.24 2.14 13.98
CA GLN A 177 15.42 2.59 15.11
C GLN A 177 14.89 1.43 15.95
N ALA A 178 14.40 0.37 15.31
CA ALA A 178 13.93 -0.82 16.02
C ALA A 178 15.06 -1.49 16.83
N GLN A 179 16.27 -1.56 16.28
CA GLN A 179 17.44 -2.09 16.97
C GLN A 179 17.89 -1.20 18.14
N MET A 180 17.89 0.12 17.97
CA MET A 180 18.23 1.05 19.06
C MET A 180 17.24 1.00 20.23
N ASN A 181 15.97 0.70 19.94
CA ASN A 181 14.93 0.56 20.93
C ASN A 181 14.88 -0.83 21.59
N ASP A 182 15.68 -1.79 21.11
CA ASP A 182 15.84 -3.08 21.77
C ASP A 182 16.71 -2.91 23.04
N PRO A 183 16.17 -3.17 24.24
CA PRO A 183 16.91 -3.03 25.50
C PRO A 183 18.20 -3.86 25.54
N SER A 184 18.28 -4.95 24.77
CA SER A 184 19.44 -5.84 24.70
C SER A 184 20.57 -5.33 23.79
N TYR A 185 20.35 -4.25 23.03
CA TYR A 185 21.34 -3.68 22.12
C TYR A 185 22.56 -3.10 22.87
N TRP A 186 22.33 -2.48 24.03
CA TRP A 186 23.38 -1.91 24.88
C TRP A 186 24.13 -2.96 25.71
N ASP A 187 23.64 -4.19 25.78
CA ASP A 187 24.27 -5.29 26.52
C ASP A 187 25.38 -6.01 25.71
N GLN A 188 25.59 -5.62 24.44
CA GLN A 188 26.56 -6.24 23.52
C GLN A 188 27.76 -5.34 23.16
N THR A 189 27.83 -4.12 23.69
CA THR A 189 28.93 -3.16 23.51
C THR A 189 29.79 -3.02 24.74
#